data_AF-A0A9E2AT48-F1
#
_entry.id   AF-A0A9E2AT48-F1
#
_cell.length_a   1.000
_cell.length_b   1.000
_cell.length_c   1.000
_cell.angle_alpha   90.00
_cell.angle_beta   90.00
_cell.angle_gamma   90.00
#
_symmetry.space_group_name_H-M   'P 1'
#
loop_
_entity.id
_entity.type
_entity.pdbx_description
1 polymer ?
#
loop_
_entity_poly.entity_id
_entity_poly.type
_entity_poly.pdbx_seq_one_letter_code
_entity_poly.pdbx_strand_id
1 'polypeptide(L)'
;MNEVHWSKEELIAYILLFAAHSDFKESNHERNVIISKVDMNTFQRIHDEFDDDNDYQSIQKIQDALKFHDYKKEDLSALFKEIMVLFHSDGDFDVLERNMFTVLKRLLD
;
A
#
# COMPACT_ATOMS: atom_id res chain seq x y z
N MET A 1 11.49 -17.39 -7.08
CA MET A 1 10.76 -16.14 -6.76
C MET A 1 9.42 -16.28 -7.43
N ASN A 2 8.32 -16.20 -6.69
CA ASN A 2 7.00 -16.18 -7.29
C ASN A 2 6.78 -14.75 -7.81
N GLU A 3 6.67 -14.59 -9.12
CA GLU A 3 6.31 -13.31 -9.71
C GLU A 3 4.88 -12.97 -9.26
N VAL A 4 4.75 -11.82 -8.60
CA VAL A 4 3.48 -11.34 -8.08
C VAL A 4 2.81 -10.53 -9.19
N HIS A 5 1.78 -11.11 -9.79
CA HIS A 5 1.01 -10.49 -10.88
C HIS A 5 -0.26 -9.82 -10.35
N TRP A 6 -0.09 -8.85 -9.46
CA TRP A 6 -1.22 -8.04 -8.99
C TRP A 6 -1.77 -7.13 -10.09
N SER A 7 -3.06 -6.80 -10.04
CA SER A 7 -3.57 -5.62 -10.74
C SER A 7 -3.00 -4.32 -10.12
N LYS A 8 -3.24 -3.17 -10.76
CA LYS A 8 -2.81 -1.88 -10.18
C LYS A 8 -3.54 -1.59 -8.88
N GLU A 9 -4.83 -1.91 -8.82
CA GLU A 9 -5.68 -1.73 -7.65
C GLU A 9 -5.24 -2.66 -6.50
N GLU A 10 -4.86 -3.90 -6.81
CA GLU A 10 -4.32 -4.86 -5.84
C GLU A 10 -2.98 -4.41 -5.27
N LEU A 11 -2.09 -3.89 -6.12
CA LEU A 11 -0.82 -3.28 -5.67
C LEU A 11 -1.08 -2.07 -4.75
N ILE A 12 -2.02 -1.20 -5.12
CA ILE A 12 -2.41 -0.06 -4.28
C ILE A 12 -2.94 -0.57 -2.93
N ALA A 13 -3.85 -1.53 -2.94
CA ALA A 13 -4.42 -2.10 -1.72
C ALA A 13 -3.31 -2.68 -0.80
N TYR A 14 -2.37 -3.44 -1.36
CA TYR A 14 -1.25 -4.01 -0.60
C TYR A 14 -0.34 -2.93 0.01
N ILE A 15 -0.02 -1.87 -0.74
CA ILE A 15 0.78 -0.74 -0.24
C ILE A 15 0.04 0.00 0.89
N LEU A 16 -1.28 0.15 0.79
CA LEU A 16 -2.08 0.79 1.83
C LEU A 16 -2.13 -0.07 3.12
N LEU A 17 -2.19 -1.40 3.02
CA LEU A 17 -2.09 -2.29 4.18
C LEU A 17 -0.73 -2.20 4.85
N PHE A 18 0.35 -2.21 4.07
CA PHE A 18 1.71 -2.03 4.59
C PHE A 18 1.87 -0.71 5.34
N ALA A 19 1.23 0.35 4.85
CA ALA A 19 1.21 1.65 5.52
C ALA A 19 0.41 1.63 6.83
N ALA A 20 -0.80 1.07 6.85
CA ALA A 20 -1.64 0.99 8.04
C ALA A 20 -1.06 0.06 9.12
N HIS A 21 -0.41 -1.04 8.73
CA HIS A 21 0.24 -1.96 9.67
C HIS A 21 1.41 -1.32 10.43
N SER A 22 2.09 -0.36 9.82
CA SER A 22 3.21 0.38 10.45
C SER A 22 2.79 1.16 11.71
N ASP A 23 1.50 1.45 11.88
CA ASP A 23 0.91 2.11 13.06
C ASP A 23 0.38 1.11 14.12
N PHE A 24 0.53 -0.21 13.91
CA PHE A 24 -0.02 -1.26 14.79
C PHE A 24 -1.54 -1.18 15.05
N LYS A 25 -2.28 -0.35 14.29
CA LYS A 25 -3.74 -0.22 14.36
C LYS A 25 -4.31 0.07 12.97
N GLU A 26 -4.88 -0.94 12.33
CA GLU A 26 -5.85 -0.67 11.27
C GLU A 26 -7.16 -0.17 11.89
N SER A 27 -7.50 1.09 11.62
CA SER A 27 -8.82 1.61 11.91
C SER A 27 -9.85 1.07 10.91
N ASN A 28 -11.12 1.00 11.33
CA ASN A 28 -12.22 0.68 10.42
C ASN A 28 -12.33 1.69 9.27
N HIS A 29 -11.81 2.90 9.44
CA HIS A 29 -11.85 3.94 8.42
C HIS A 29 -10.85 3.64 7.29
N GLU A 30 -9.60 3.30 7.62
CA GLU A 30 -8.59 2.92 6.64
C GLU A 30 -9.01 1.67 5.86
N ARG A 31 -9.57 0.66 6.54
CA ARG A 31 -10.15 -0.51 5.85
C ARG A 31 -11.23 -0.11 4.85
N ASN A 32 -12.13 0.81 5.21
CA ASN A 32 -13.17 1.28 4.30
C ASN A 32 -12.59 2.02 3.08
N VAL A 33 -11.47 2.73 3.23
CA VAL A 33 -10.78 3.36 2.09
C VAL A 33 -10.19 2.30 1.17
N ILE A 34 -9.56 1.25 1.70
CA ILE A 34 -9.03 0.16 0.85
C ILE A 34 -10.17 -0.58 0.13
N ILE A 35 -11.27 -0.89 0.83
CA ILE A 35 -12.47 -1.50 0.25
C ILE A 35 -13.15 -0.58 -0.80
N SER A 36 -12.89 0.74 -0.79
CA SER A 36 -13.37 1.63 -1.85
C SER A 36 -12.59 1.51 -3.16
N LYS A 37 -11.39 0.90 -3.13
CA LYS A 37 -10.48 0.74 -4.27
C LYS A 37 -10.60 -0.62 -4.93
N VAL A 38 -10.93 -1.65 -4.14
CA VAL A 38 -11.05 -3.03 -4.59
C VAL A 38 -12.33 -3.64 -4.02
N ASP A 39 -12.91 -4.64 -4.69
CA ASP A 39 -14.04 -5.35 -4.12
C ASP A 39 -13.64 -6.16 -2.86
N MET A 40 -14.63 -6.56 -2.06
CA MET A 40 -14.41 -7.23 -0.78
C MET A 40 -13.61 -8.55 -0.91
N ASN A 41 -13.77 -9.30 -2.00
CA ASN A 41 -13.03 -10.55 -2.18
C ASN A 41 -11.55 -10.26 -2.46
N THR A 42 -11.28 -9.26 -3.30
CA THR A 42 -9.93 -8.80 -3.59
C THR A 42 -9.26 -8.23 -2.34
N PHE A 43 -9.99 -7.42 -1.56
CA PHE A 43 -9.52 -6.92 -0.26
C PHE A 43 -9.11 -8.08 0.66
N GLN A 44 -10.00 -9.06 0.88
CA GLN A 44 -9.72 -10.17 1.78
C GLN A 44 -8.50 -10.98 1.34
N ARG A 45 -8.39 -11.28 0.04
CA ARG A 45 -7.25 -12.03 -0.50
C ARG A 45 -5.92 -11.31 -0.30
N ILE A 46 -5.89 -10.00 -0.56
CA ILE A 46 -4.70 -9.17 -0.41
C ILE A 46 -4.35 -8.95 1.07
N HIS A 47 -5.37 -8.86 1.94
CA HIS A 47 -5.22 -8.78 3.39
C HIS A 47 -4.63 -10.06 3.97
N ASP A 48 -5.18 -11.22 3.62
CA ASP A 48 -4.66 -12.54 4.03
C ASP A 48 -3.22 -12.74 3.54
N GLU A 49 -2.93 -12.35 2.29
CA GLU A 49 -1.57 -12.42 1.73
C GLU A 49 -0.59 -11.51 2.48
N PHE A 50 -1.03 -10.33 2.90
CA PHE A 50 -0.23 -9.39 3.68
C PHE A 50 0.03 -9.87 5.10
N ASP A 51 -0.98 -10.42 5.79
CA ASP A 51 -0.86 -10.93 7.17
C ASP A 51 0.14 -12.11 7.27
N ASP A 52 0.34 -12.85 6.18
CA ASP A 52 1.31 -13.95 6.08
C ASP A 52 2.74 -13.48 5.77
N ASP A 53 2.94 -12.21 5.40
CA ASP A 53 4.24 -11.66 5.00
C ASP A 53 4.92 -10.86 6.12
N ASN A 54 6.24 -10.99 6.23
CA ASN A 54 7.03 -10.04 7.01
C ASN A 54 7.43 -8.80 6.18
N ASP A 55 7.95 -7.76 6.84
CA ASP A 55 8.37 -6.50 6.20
C ASP A 55 9.26 -6.70 4.97
N TYR A 56 10.22 -7.63 5.03
CA TYR A 56 11.14 -7.89 3.92
C TYR A 56 10.40 -8.49 2.72
N GLN A 57 9.50 -9.44 2.95
CA GLN A 57 8.67 -10.04 1.88
C GLN A 57 7.74 -9.00 1.26
N SER A 58 7.05 -8.21 2.09
CA SER A 58 6.18 -7.12 1.66
C SER A 58 6.91 -6.13 0.76
N ILE A 59 8.09 -5.68 1.18
CA ILE A 59 8.92 -4.75 0.38
C ILE A 59 9.30 -5.37 -0.97
N GLN A 60 9.72 -6.64 -0.99
CA GLN A 60 10.12 -7.32 -2.22
C GLN A 60 8.95 -7.43 -3.21
N LYS A 61 7.76 -7.83 -2.73
CA LYS A 61 6.55 -7.94 -3.57
C LYS A 61 6.13 -6.59 -4.14
N ILE A 62 6.14 -5.53 -3.34
CA ILE A 62 5.86 -4.17 -3.80
C ILE A 62 6.81 -3.79 -4.95
N GLN A 63 8.12 -3.97 -4.76
CA GLN A 63 9.12 -3.65 -5.78
C GLN A 63 8.93 -4.45 -7.07
N ASP A 64 8.62 -5.74 -6.97
CA ASP A 64 8.45 -6.60 -8.14
C ASP A 64 7.16 -6.26 -8.89
N ALA A 65 6.08 -5.97 -8.20
CA ALA A 65 4.82 -5.53 -8.81
C ALA A 65 4.96 -4.17 -9.50
N LEU A 66 5.68 -3.21 -8.91
CA LEU A 66 5.94 -1.91 -9.54
C LEU A 66 6.73 -2.04 -10.84
N LYS A 67 7.75 -2.91 -10.85
CA LYS A 67 8.52 -3.23 -12.07
C LYS A 67 7.64 -3.89 -13.12
N PHE A 68 6.79 -4.83 -12.72
CA PHE A 68 5.88 -5.54 -13.63
C PHE A 68 4.93 -4.58 -14.35
N HIS A 69 4.42 -3.56 -13.65
CA HIS A 69 3.51 -2.55 -14.21
C HIS A 69 4.21 -1.41 -14.97
N ASP A 70 5.53 -1.44 -15.12
CA ASP A 70 6.35 -0.38 -15.71
C ASP A 70 6.05 1.01 -15.11
N TYR A 71 5.84 1.06 -13.78
CA TYR A 71 5.56 2.34 -13.11
C TYR A 71 6.73 3.30 -13.34
N LYS A 72 6.46 4.41 -14.02
CA LYS A 72 7.43 5.50 -14.20
C LYS A 72 7.33 6.45 -13.02
N LYS A 73 8.37 7.27 -12.79
CA LYS A 73 8.36 8.30 -11.73
C LYS A 73 7.13 9.22 -11.76
N GLU A 74 6.52 9.39 -12.94
CA GLU A 74 5.30 10.15 -13.18
C GLU A 74 4.04 9.48 -12.58
N ASP A 75 3.91 8.16 -12.73
CA ASP A 75 2.78 7.35 -12.23
C ASP A 75 2.81 7.20 -10.70
N LEU A 76 4.01 7.26 -10.12
CA LEU A 76 4.20 7.23 -8.67
C LEU A 76 3.56 8.44 -7.99
N SER A 77 3.47 9.59 -8.67
CA SER A 77 2.82 10.78 -8.11
C SER A 77 1.34 10.56 -7.80
N ALA A 78 0.62 9.82 -8.66
CA ALA A 78 -0.78 9.49 -8.47
C ALA A 78 -0.94 8.50 -7.31
N LEU A 79 -0.10 7.47 -7.26
CA LEU A 79 -0.02 6.52 -6.16
C LEU A 79 0.21 7.22 -4.82
N PHE A 80 1.21 8.10 -4.74
CA PHE A 80 1.49 8.89 -3.55
C PHE A 80 0.31 9.78 -3.15
N LYS A 81 -0.39 10.37 -4.11
CA LYS A 81 -1.57 11.20 -3.82
C LYS A 81 -2.71 10.37 -3.21
N GLU A 82 -2.94 9.16 -3.70
CA GLU A 82 -3.97 8.27 -3.14
C GLU A 82 -3.63 7.82 -1.72
N ILE A 83 -2.37 7.49 -1.46
CA ILE A 83 -1.86 7.16 -0.12
C ILE A 83 -2.02 8.36 0.82
N MET A 84 -1.68 9.57 0.36
CA MET A 84 -1.87 10.81 1.13
C MET A 84 -3.34 11.08 1.45
N VAL A 85 -4.27 10.77 0.53
CA VAL A 85 -5.71 10.92 0.79
C VAL A 85 -6.18 9.95 1.88
N LEU A 86 -5.66 8.72 1.93
CA LEU A 86 -5.94 7.77 3.00
C LEU A 86 -5.42 8.27 4.34
N PHE A 87 -4.19 8.76 4.38
CA PHE A 87 -3.60 9.33 5.60
C PHE A 87 -4.35 10.55 6.14
N HIS A 88 -4.83 11.45 5.28
CA HIS A 88 -5.62 12.62 5.72
C HIS A 88 -7.08 12.31 6.07
N SER A 89 -7.50 11.05 6.02
CA SER A 89 -8.92 10.70 6.11
C SER A 89 -9.45 10.69 7.56
N ASP A 90 -8.57 10.56 8.56
CA ASP A 90 -8.93 10.65 9.99
C ASP A 90 -8.65 12.03 10.63
N GLY A 91 -7.90 12.89 9.94
CA GLY A 91 -7.67 14.30 10.30
C GLY A 91 -6.32 14.61 10.95
N ASP A 92 -5.50 13.62 11.35
CA ASP A 92 -4.22 13.88 12.01
C ASP A 92 -3.04 13.25 11.25
N PHE A 93 -2.33 14.10 10.48
CA PHE A 93 -1.18 13.67 9.69
C PHE A 93 0.10 13.53 10.55
N ASP A 94 0.20 12.42 11.28
CA ASP A 94 1.22 12.19 12.31
C ASP A 94 2.62 11.86 11.72
N VAL A 95 3.63 11.87 12.58
CA VAL A 95 5.04 11.56 12.29
C VAL A 95 5.21 10.20 11.58
N LEU A 96 4.28 9.28 11.83
CA LEU A 96 4.27 7.93 11.26
C LEU A 96 4.00 7.92 9.76
N GLU A 97 3.03 8.70 9.31
CA GLU A 97 2.69 8.83 7.89
C GLU A 97 3.81 9.53 7.12
N ARG A 98 4.53 10.45 7.76
CA ARG A 98 5.73 11.08 7.20
C ARG A 98 6.88 10.08 7.06
N ASN A 99 7.07 9.20 8.04
CA ASN A 99 8.08 8.15 7.98
C ASN A 99 7.74 7.13 6.90
N MET A 100 6.48 6.70 6.79
CA MET A 100 6.03 5.78 5.75
C MET A 100 6.11 6.40 4.35
N PHE A 101 5.72 7.66 4.19
CA PHE A 101 5.91 8.39 2.95
C PHE A 101 7.40 8.48 2.58
N THR A 102 8.29 8.65 3.57
CA THR A 102 9.74 8.66 3.36
C THR A 102 10.28 7.29 2.95
N VAL A 103 9.78 6.21 3.55
CA VAL A 103 10.14 4.83 3.19
C VAL A 103 9.68 4.51 1.77
N LEU A 104 8.41 4.78 1.44
CA LEU A 104 7.88 4.60 0.10
C LEU A 104 8.67 5.43 -0.92
N LYS A 105 8.96 6.69 -0.61
CA LYS A 105 9.78 7.55 -1.48
C LYS A 105 11.17 6.97 -1.72
N ARG A 106 11.81 6.35 -0.71
CA ARG A 106 13.12 5.69 -0.85
C ARG A 106 13.04 4.36 -1.59
N LEU A 107 11.96 3.60 -1.44
CA LEU A 107 11.74 2.35 -2.17
C LEU A 107 11.48 2.58 -3.66
N LEU A 108 10.99 3.77 -3.99
CA LEU A 108 10.49 4.18 -5.30
C LEU A 108 11.41 5.16 -6.07
N ASP A 109 12.51 5.60 -5.46
CA ASP A 109 13.48 6.53 -6.08
C ASP A 109 14.55 5.81 -6.92
#